data_AF-A0A662KY63-F1
#
_entry.id   AF-A0A662KY63-F1
#
_cell.length_a   1.000
_cell.length_b   1.000
_cell.length_c   1.000
_cell.angle_alpha   90.00
_cell.angle_beta   90.00
_cell.angle_gamma   90.00
#
_symmetry.space_group_name_H-M   'P 1'
#
loop_
_entity.id
_entity.type
_entity.pdbx_description
1 polymer ?
#
loop_
_entity_poly.entity_id
_entity_poly.type
_entity_poly.pdbx_seq_one_letter_code
_entity_poly.pdbx_strand_id
1 'polypeptide(L)'
;MKLPRDIGGGELAKLLSKYGYEITRQTGSHIRLKTSLKGEHCITIPKHKPLKIGTLNSIISDLSEHLKIDKQEILKTLFAKK
;
A
#
# COMPACT_ATOMS: atom_id res chain seq x y z
N MET A 1 9.51 12.60 -4.55
CA MET A 1 9.02 11.74 -5.64
C MET A 1 7.53 11.98 -5.83
N LYS A 2 7.04 12.12 -7.07
CA LYS A 2 5.60 12.25 -7.34
C LYS A 2 4.94 10.87 -7.21
N LEU A 3 3.72 10.82 -6.66
CA LEU A 3 2.93 9.58 -6.59
C LEU A 3 2.54 9.10 -8.00
N PRO A 4 2.63 7.79 -8.30
CA PRO A 4 2.13 7.25 -9.56
C PRO A 4 0.61 7.45 -9.63
N ARG A 5 0.12 7.79 -10.82
CA ARG A 5 -1.31 8.08 -11.06
C ARG A 5 -2.06 6.90 -11.71
N ASP A 6 -1.32 5.88 -12.12
CA ASP A 6 -1.78 4.76 -12.92
C ASP A 6 -1.77 3.42 -12.16
N ILE A 7 -1.55 3.44 -10.84
CA ILE A 7 -1.48 2.22 -10.04
C ILE A 7 -2.87 1.68 -9.69
N GLY A 8 -3.08 0.38 -9.90
CA GLY A 8 -4.27 -0.33 -9.43
C GLY A 8 -4.14 -0.83 -7.99
N GLY A 9 -5.27 -1.00 -7.28
CA GLY A 9 -5.23 -1.50 -5.91
C GLY A 9 -4.68 -2.92 -5.76
N GLY A 10 -4.90 -3.78 -6.77
CA GLY A 10 -4.29 -5.11 -6.82
C GLY A 10 -2.77 -5.06 -7.01
N GLU A 11 -2.25 -4.11 -7.80
CA GLU A 11 -0.81 -3.90 -7.96
C GLU A 11 -0.20 -3.38 -6.66
N LEU A 12 -0.84 -2.40 -6.02
CA LEU A 12 -0.41 -1.88 -4.72
C LEU A 12 -0.38 -3.00 -3.65
N ALA A 13 -1.45 -3.80 -3.55
CA ALA A 13 -1.51 -4.90 -2.59
C ALA A 13 -0.33 -5.88 -2.74
N LYS A 14 0.05 -6.23 -3.97
CA LYS A 14 1.22 -7.07 -4.24
C LYS A 14 2.54 -6.39 -3.85
N LEU A 15 2.67 -5.10 -4.13
CA LEU A 15 3.87 -4.33 -3.79
C LEU A 15 4.08 -4.23 -2.27
N LEU A 16 2.99 -4.13 -1.49
CA LEU A 16 3.04 -4.07 -0.04
C LEU A 16 3.51 -5.37 0.63
N SER A 17 3.53 -6.50 -0.09
CA SER A 17 4.17 -7.72 0.42
C SER A 17 5.67 -7.54 0.70
N LYS A 18 6.35 -6.56 0.07
CA LYS A 18 7.72 -6.17 0.44
C LYS A 18 7.86 -5.68 1.89
N TYR A 19 6.76 -5.21 2.49
CA TYR A 19 6.67 -4.75 3.87
C TYR A 19 5.94 -5.77 4.78
N GLY A 20 5.84 -7.03 4.35
CA GLY A 20 5.19 -8.09 5.11
C GLY A 20 3.67 -8.00 5.15
N TYR A 21 3.05 -7.21 4.27
CA TYR A 21 1.59 -7.21 4.13
C TYR A 21 1.13 -8.41 3.30
N GLU A 22 0.27 -9.21 3.90
CA GLU A 22 -0.35 -10.38 3.30
C GLU A 22 -1.83 -10.10 3.06
N ILE A 23 -2.34 -10.54 1.91
CA ILE A 23 -3.76 -10.44 1.60
C ILE A 23 -4.51 -11.47 2.44
N THR A 24 -5.35 -11.01 3.36
CA THR A 24 -6.11 -11.89 4.25
C THR A 24 -7.47 -12.26 3.68
N ARG A 25 -8.16 -11.31 3.04
CA ARG A 25 -9.45 -11.53 2.38
C ARG A 25 -9.73 -10.45 1.35
N GLN A 26 -10.53 -10.79 0.35
CA GLN A 26 -11.17 -9.81 -0.52
C GLN A 26 -12.69 -9.93 -0.38
N THR A 27 -13.38 -8.80 -0.21
CA THR A 27 -14.84 -8.73 -0.22
C THR A 27 -15.27 -7.67 -1.21
N GLY A 28 -15.98 -8.09 -2.27
CA GLY A 28 -16.34 -7.23 -3.38
C GLY A 28 -15.11 -6.55 -3.99
N SER A 29 -15.17 -5.22 -4.09
CA SER A 29 -14.11 -4.37 -4.63
C SER A 29 -13.06 -3.93 -3.60
N HIS A 30 -12.98 -4.55 -2.42
CA HIS A 30 -11.98 -4.20 -1.40
C HIS A 30 -11.10 -5.40 -1.02
N ILE A 31 -9.80 -5.17 -0.92
CA ILE A 31 -8.77 -6.13 -0.49
C ILE A 31 -8.32 -5.73 0.91
N ARG A 32 -8.34 -6.67 1.85
CA ARG A 32 -7.80 -6.47 3.19
C ARG A 32 -6.43 -7.11 3.29
N LEU A 33 -5.47 -6.35 3.81
CA LEU A 33 -4.13 -6.82 4.07
C LEU A 33 -3.82 -6.71 5.57
N LYS A 34 -3.01 -7.64 6.07
CA LYS A 34 -2.48 -7.62 7.44
C LYS A 34 -0.96 -7.77 7.39
N THR A 35 -0.27 -7.11 8.31
CA THR A 35 1.13 -7.36 8.63
C THR A 35 1.26 -7.55 10.14
N SER A 36 2.25 -8.32 10.56
CA SER A 36 2.75 -8.40 11.94
C SER A 36 4.12 -7.72 12.09
N LEU A 37 4.67 -7.18 10.99
CA LEU A 37 5.94 -6.49 10.99
C LEU A 37 5.82 -5.18 11.78
N LYS A 38 6.68 -5.02 12.80
CA LYS A 38 6.65 -3.89 13.74
C LYS A 38 5.30 -3.77 14.50
N GLY A 39 4.61 -4.88 14.70
CA GLY A 39 3.31 -4.94 15.36
C GLY A 39 2.18 -5.32 14.38
N GLU A 40 1.00 -5.61 14.92
CA GLU A 40 -0.16 -5.92 14.09
C GLU A 40 -0.72 -4.67 13.44
N HIS A 41 -0.84 -4.70 12.11
CA HIS A 41 -1.45 -3.62 11.35
C HIS A 41 -2.28 -4.15 10.20
N CYS A 42 -3.45 -3.55 9.98
CA CYS A 42 -4.42 -3.99 8.98
C CYS A 42 -4.85 -2.81 8.12
N ILE A 43 -4.77 -2.97 6.80
CA ILE A 43 -5.18 -1.94 5.85
C ILE A 43 -6.19 -2.51 4.86
N THR A 44 -7.01 -1.62 4.29
CA THR A 44 -7.98 -1.98 3.25
C THR A 44 -7.72 -1.16 2.00
N ILE A 45 -7.60 -1.83 0.86
CA ILE A 45 -7.27 -1.22 -0.43
C ILE A 45 -8.42 -1.49 -1.42
N PRO A 46 -8.95 -0.46 -2.09
CA PRO A 46 -9.94 -0.65 -3.16
C PRO A 46 -9.30 -1.30 -4.40
N LYS A 47 -9.90 -2.38 -4.90
CA LYS A 47 -9.49 -3.17 -6.09
C LYS A 47 -10.03 -2.57 -7.39
N HIS A 48 -9.77 -1.29 -7.64
CA HIS A 48 -9.97 -0.69 -8.95
C HIS A 48 -8.66 -0.09 -9.47
N LYS A 49 -8.61 0.18 -10.78
CA LYS A 49 -7.48 0.82 -11.46
C LYS A 49 -8.02 2.00 -12.29
N PRO A 50 -7.44 3.21 -12.16
CA PRO A 50 -6.42 3.60 -11.19
C PRO A 50 -7.01 3.83 -9.79
N LEU A 51 -6.18 3.70 -8.75
CA LEU A 51 -6.48 4.24 -7.43
C LEU A 51 -6.50 5.77 -7.48
N LYS A 52 -7.43 6.38 -6.73
CA LYS A 52 -7.39 7.83 -6.56
C LYS A 52 -6.09 8.22 -5.84
N ILE A 53 -5.46 9.31 -6.27
CA ILE A 53 -4.20 9.82 -5.69
C ILE A 53 -4.35 10.04 -4.19
N GLY A 54 -5.50 10.58 -3.75
CA GLY A 54 -5.80 10.76 -2.33
C GLY A 54 -5.78 9.45 -1.56
N THR A 55 -6.43 8.41 -2.07
CA THR A 55 -6.45 7.07 -1.45
C THR A 55 -5.06 6.46 -1.37
N LEU A 56 -4.27 6.55 -2.46
CA LEU A 56 -2.89 6.09 -2.45
C LEU A 56 -2.05 6.85 -1.41
N ASN A 57 -2.19 8.17 -1.35
CA ASN A 57 -1.45 8.99 -0.40
C ASN A 57 -1.83 8.68 1.06
N SER A 58 -3.11 8.47 1.36
CA SER A 58 -3.57 8.05 2.68
C SER A 58 -2.97 6.71 3.07
N ILE A 59 -2.98 5.71 2.18
CA ILE A 59 -2.38 4.39 2.45
C ILE A 59 -0.88 4.53 2.71
N ILE A 60 -0.13 5.26 1.88
CA ILE A 60 1.31 5.46 2.08
C ILE A 60 1.61 6.20 3.38
N SER A 61 0.74 7.12 3.79
CA SER A 61 0.88 7.85 5.05
C SER A 61 0.70 6.94 6.27
N ASP A 62 -0.34 6.12 6.24
CA ASP A 62 -0.63 5.11 7.26
C ASP A 62 0.52 4.10 7.41
N LEU A 63 1.08 3.64 6.28
CA LEU A 63 2.27 2.78 6.27
C LEU A 63 3.51 3.45 6.87
N SER A 64 3.70 4.75 6.60
CA SER A 64 4.82 5.53 7.12
C SER A 64 4.75 5.66 8.63
N GLU A 65 3.56 5.92 9.17
CA GLU A 65 3.32 6.01 10.60
C GLU A 65 3.53 4.66 11.30
N HIS A 66 2.94 3.57 10.76
CA HIS A 66 3.10 2.22 11.34
C HIS A 66 4.55 1.73 11.29
N LEU A 67 5.19 1.82 10.13
CA LEU A 67 6.54 1.28 9.94
C LEU A 67 7.63 2.22 10.50
N LYS A 68 7.30 3.46 10.87
CA LYS A 68 8.26 4.52 11.21
C LYS A 68 9.33 4.70 10.13
N ILE A 69 8.90 4.69 8.88
CA ILE A 69 9.75 4.88 7.69
C ILE A 69 9.25 6.13 6.96
N ASP A 70 10.16 6.92 6.41
CA ASP A 70 9.77 8.12 5.66
C ASP A 70 8.95 7.77 4.40
N LYS A 71 7.94 8.58 4.09
CA LYS A 71 7.07 8.37 2.91
C LYS A 71 7.88 8.29 1.62
N GLN A 72 8.95 9.08 1.47
CA GLN A 72 9.80 9.04 0.27
C GLN A 72 10.55 7.72 0.16
N GLU A 73 10.99 7.13 1.26
CA GLU A 73 11.64 5.82 1.25
C GLU A 73 10.67 4.71 0.86
N ILE A 74 9.43 4.77 1.36
CA ILE A 74 8.37 3.85 0.94
C ILE A 74 8.12 3.98 -0.56
N LEU A 75 7.94 5.20 -1.06
CA LEU A 75 7.72 5.43 -2.49
C LEU A 75 8.89 4.95 -3.35
N LYS A 76 10.14 5.16 -2.91
CA LYS A 76 11.31 4.63 -3.59
C LYS A 76 11.30 3.10 -3.59
N THR A 77 10.97 2.45 -2.49
CA THR A 77 11.01 0.97 -2.42
C THR A 77 9.90 0.31 -3.25
N LEU A 78 8.71 0.91 -3.25
CA LEU A 78 7.55 0.41 -4.00
C LEU A 78 7.64 0.73 -5.50
N PHE A 79 8.16 1.91 -5.85
CA PHE A 79 8.11 2.47 -7.21
C PHE A 79 9.47 2.87 -7.79
N ALA A 80 10.58 2.43 -7.19
CA ALA A 80 11.89 2.56 -7.83
C ALA A 80 11.78 1.93 -9.22
N LYS A 81 11.82 2.80 -10.23
CA LYS A 81 11.93 2.40 -11.62
C LYS A 81 13.14 1.48 -11.73
N LYS A 82 12.94 0.32 -12.34
CA LYS A 82 14.04 -0.33 -13.06
C LYS A 82 14.34 0.48 -14.31
#